data_AF-A0A662GKU6-F1
#
_entry.id   AF-A0A662GKU6-F1
#
_cell.length_a   1.000
_cell.length_b   1.000
_cell.length_c   1.000
_cell.angle_alpha   90.00
_cell.angle_beta   90.00
_cell.angle_gamma   90.00
#
_symmetry.space_group_name_H-M   'P 1'
#
loop_
_entity.id
_entity.type
_entity.pdbx_description
1 polymer ?
#
loop_
_entity_poly.entity_id
_entity_poly.type
_entity_poly.pdbx_seq_one_letter_code
_entity_poly.pdbx_strand_id
1 'polypeptide(L)'
;ALETYYYSGILPDIFHEEMMSIQDAIRYAFAFKGDTLEQSAMKVMRYLGSVTDLDVWDILLWVWENAYQFLDKTRGISAFYDALAYADYLYKIGARSQNWRLAYRDAMNILAYAIAKYGKPSKNIWELRKLKVNKPTIIEELGRMKKLMEGEIEEAKEEEEEEISEEISPKKLGLRPLLESYARYTHTSRREARRELRFLVFLVKHAPEEIGKLFAKLYIPKETIQIFLRHFFKKKEERESIREKLFKAYEETLEKIGPRTTTFATPLAPTPLQGMETKEKKKEEEKKEEKKKEVKEKKPTLDMFFGKNE
;
A
#
# COMPACT_ATOMS: atom_id res chain seq x y z
N ALA A 1 -12.61 -29.61 35.69
CA ALA A 1 -13.51 -28.56 36.22
C ALA A 1 -14.14 -28.98 37.54
N LEU A 2 -14.91 -30.08 37.59
CA LEU A 2 -15.48 -30.58 38.86
C LEU A 2 -14.42 -31.14 39.83
N GLU A 3 -13.41 -31.86 39.34
CA GLU A 3 -12.29 -32.34 40.17
C GLU A 3 -11.50 -31.18 40.80
N THR A 4 -11.17 -30.15 40.03
CA THR A 4 -10.43 -28.99 40.52
C THR A 4 -11.21 -28.17 41.55
N TYR A 5 -12.54 -28.06 41.39
CA TYR A 5 -13.42 -27.47 42.41
C TYR A 5 -13.44 -28.30 43.70
N TYR A 6 -13.50 -29.63 43.58
CA TYR A 6 -13.53 -30.55 44.71
C TYR A 6 -12.30 -30.43 45.62
N TYR A 7 -11.13 -30.15 45.03
CA TYR A 7 -9.87 -30.07 45.77
C TYR A 7 -9.50 -28.64 46.24
N SER A 8 -10.00 -27.59 45.59
CA SER A 8 -9.59 -26.21 45.89
C SER A 8 -10.69 -25.35 46.53
N GLY A 9 -11.96 -25.76 46.47
CA GLY A 9 -13.10 -24.95 46.93
C GLY A 9 -13.34 -23.69 46.08
N ILE A 10 -12.53 -23.47 45.05
CA ILE A 10 -12.60 -22.36 44.13
C ILE A 10 -13.16 -22.92 42.83
N LEU A 11 -14.30 -22.40 42.38
CA LEU A 11 -14.81 -22.74 41.06
C LEU A 11 -13.75 -22.26 40.06
N PRO A 12 -13.17 -23.14 39.22
CA PRO A 12 -12.30 -22.67 38.17
C PRO A 12 -13.15 -21.80 37.25
N ASP A 13 -12.80 -20.52 37.12
CA ASP A 13 -13.46 -19.62 36.17
C ASP A 13 -13.41 -20.27 34.79
N ILE A 14 -14.56 -20.77 34.35
CA ILE A 14 -14.74 -21.32 33.02
C ILE A 14 -14.70 -20.09 32.12
N PHE A 15 -13.53 -19.78 31.56
CA PHE A 15 -13.29 -18.67 30.61
C PHE A 15 -14.01 -18.89 29.26
N HIS A 16 -15.29 -19.26 29.29
CA HIS A 16 -16.21 -19.29 28.16
C HIS A 16 -17.26 -18.17 28.23
N GLU A 17 -17.33 -17.39 29.32
CA GLU A 17 -18.32 -16.31 29.48
C GLU A 17 -17.93 -14.95 28.86
N GLU A 18 -16.68 -14.75 28.41
CA GLU A 18 -16.24 -13.45 27.84
C GLU A 18 -15.67 -13.56 26.42
N MET A 19 -15.93 -14.65 25.68
CA MET A 19 -15.60 -14.67 24.25
C MET A 19 -16.54 -13.71 23.52
N MET A 20 -16.10 -12.46 23.39
CA MET A 20 -16.82 -11.45 22.67
C MET A 20 -16.48 -11.54 21.19
N SER A 21 -17.48 -11.31 20.35
CA SER A 21 -17.22 -10.98 18.95
C SER A 21 -16.26 -9.79 18.89
N ILE A 22 -15.28 -9.83 17.99
CA ILE A 22 -14.35 -8.71 17.75
C ILE A 22 -15.09 -7.37 17.55
N GLN A 23 -16.29 -7.42 16.96
CA GLN A 23 -17.11 -6.24 16.76
C GLN A 23 -17.59 -5.64 18.08
N ASP A 24 -18.05 -6.47 19.02
CA ASP A 24 -18.51 -6.03 20.33
C ASP A 24 -17.34 -5.64 21.24
N ALA A 25 -16.22 -6.39 21.16
CA ALA A 25 -14.98 -6.04 21.84
C ALA A 25 -14.50 -4.64 21.47
N ILE A 26 -14.50 -4.28 20.18
CA ILE A 26 -14.12 -2.94 19.70
C ILE A 26 -15.11 -1.89 20.20
N ARG A 27 -16.42 -2.12 20.07
CA ARG A 27 -17.45 -1.20 20.57
C ARG A 27 -17.23 -0.89 22.06
N TYR A 28 -17.02 -1.91 22.88
CA TYR A 28 -16.83 -1.75 24.32
C TYR A 28 -15.50 -1.11 24.68
N ALA A 29 -14.41 -1.47 23.99
CA ALA A 29 -13.10 -0.84 24.16
C ALA A 29 -13.17 0.68 23.92
N PHE A 30 -13.82 1.13 22.86
CA PHE A 30 -13.94 2.56 22.60
C PHE A 30 -14.87 3.28 23.58
N ALA A 31 -15.98 2.65 23.96
CA ALA A 31 -17.07 3.30 24.66
C ALA A 31 -16.95 3.35 26.18
N PHE A 32 -16.58 2.23 26.80
CA PHE A 32 -16.61 2.06 28.25
C PHE A 32 -15.31 2.55 28.87
N LYS A 33 -15.29 3.85 29.16
CA LYS A 33 -14.18 4.48 29.89
C LYS A 33 -14.35 4.34 31.41
N GLY A 34 -13.24 4.24 32.13
CA GLY A 34 -13.18 4.37 33.58
C GLY A 34 -13.03 5.83 34.01
N ASP A 35 -12.91 6.04 35.32
CA ASP A 35 -12.76 7.39 35.88
C ASP A 35 -11.34 7.94 35.65
N THR A 36 -10.34 7.04 35.63
CA THR A 36 -8.96 7.37 35.25
C THR A 36 -8.60 6.82 33.88
N LEU A 37 -7.56 7.42 33.27
CA LEU A 37 -7.02 6.99 31.99
C LEU A 37 -6.43 5.58 32.07
N GLU A 38 -5.77 5.23 33.18
CA GLU A 38 -5.21 3.90 33.41
C GLU A 38 -6.30 2.83 33.54
N GLN A 39 -7.35 3.11 34.31
CA GLN A 39 -8.51 2.21 34.41
C GLN A 39 -9.17 2.02 33.05
N SER A 40 -9.26 3.09 32.25
CA SER A 40 -9.78 3.02 30.89
C SER A 40 -8.90 2.15 29.98
N ALA A 41 -7.57 2.28 30.08
CA ALA A 41 -6.63 1.44 29.32
C ALA A 41 -6.71 -0.03 29.73
N MET A 42 -6.80 -0.33 31.03
CA MET A 42 -6.98 -1.71 31.53
C MET A 42 -8.29 -2.34 31.04
N LYS A 43 -9.39 -1.58 31.03
CA LYS A 43 -10.67 -2.05 30.45
C LYS A 43 -10.54 -2.35 28.96
N VAL A 44 -9.88 -1.48 28.20
CA VAL A 44 -9.62 -1.71 26.77
C VAL A 44 -8.82 -2.99 26.57
N MET A 45 -7.74 -3.20 27.33
CA MET A 45 -6.94 -4.42 27.28
C MET A 45 -7.77 -5.66 27.58
N ARG A 46 -8.64 -5.62 28.59
CA ARG A 46 -9.54 -6.73 28.92
C ARG A 46 -10.50 -7.05 27.77
N TYR A 47 -11.18 -6.04 27.23
CA TYR A 47 -12.16 -6.25 26.17
C TYR A 47 -11.55 -6.72 24.86
N LEU A 48 -10.41 -6.17 24.46
CA LEU A 48 -9.74 -6.60 23.23
C LEU A 48 -8.98 -7.93 23.43
N GLY A 49 -8.47 -8.20 24.63
CA GLY A 49 -7.81 -9.46 24.99
C GLY A 49 -8.76 -10.62 25.23
N SER A 50 -10.07 -10.36 25.33
CA SER A 50 -11.09 -11.42 25.43
C SER A 50 -11.37 -12.09 24.08
N VAL A 51 -10.81 -11.56 22.99
CA VAL A 51 -10.84 -12.17 21.67
C VAL A 51 -9.63 -13.07 21.51
N THR A 52 -9.81 -14.39 21.64
CA THR A 52 -8.70 -15.36 21.64
C THR A 52 -8.24 -15.76 20.24
N ASP A 53 -9.08 -15.56 19.23
CA ASP A 53 -8.89 -16.16 17.90
C ASP A 53 -8.16 -15.24 16.92
N LEU A 54 -7.76 -14.04 17.35
CA LEU A 54 -7.14 -13.03 16.50
C LEU A 54 -5.78 -12.61 17.05
N ASP A 55 -4.82 -12.39 16.14
CA ASP A 55 -3.55 -11.81 16.51
C ASP A 55 -3.69 -10.30 16.79
N VAL A 56 -2.77 -9.74 17.57
CA VAL A 56 -2.73 -8.31 17.91
C VAL A 56 -2.65 -7.45 16.64
N TRP A 57 -1.95 -7.93 15.61
CA TRP A 57 -1.89 -7.25 14.32
C TRP A 57 -3.24 -7.18 13.61
N ASP A 58 -4.03 -8.26 13.65
CA ASP A 58 -5.39 -8.26 13.11
C ASP A 58 -6.27 -7.28 13.88
N ILE A 59 -6.19 -7.28 15.22
CA ILE A 59 -6.92 -6.33 16.07
C ILE A 59 -6.57 -4.88 15.70
N LEU A 60 -5.28 -4.58 15.47
CA LEU A 60 -4.83 -3.25 15.02
C LEU A 60 -5.48 -2.85 13.69
N LEU A 61 -5.60 -3.77 12.72
CA LEU A 61 -6.24 -3.49 11.44
C LEU A 61 -7.75 -3.27 11.57
N TRP A 62 -8.42 -4.10 12.37
CA TRP A 62 -9.85 -3.90 12.67
C TRP A 62 -10.09 -2.54 13.32
N VAL A 63 -9.24 -2.14 14.25
CA VAL A 63 -9.31 -0.82 14.88
C VAL A 63 -9.02 0.29 13.85
N TRP A 64 -7.99 0.13 13.01
CA TRP A 64 -7.62 1.13 11.98
C TRP A 64 -8.82 1.51 11.11
N GLU A 65 -9.53 0.51 10.59
CA GLU A 65 -10.60 0.71 9.61
C GLU A 65 -11.87 1.29 10.23
N ASN A 66 -12.12 1.00 11.51
CA ASN A 66 -13.37 1.38 12.18
C ASN A 66 -13.23 2.57 13.14
N ALA A 67 -12.01 2.92 13.56
CA ALA A 67 -11.77 3.91 14.62
C ALA A 67 -12.44 5.26 14.36
N TYR A 68 -12.48 5.72 13.12
CA TYR A 68 -13.06 7.03 12.77
C TYR A 68 -14.50 7.23 13.30
N GLN A 69 -15.30 6.17 13.40
CA GLN A 69 -16.66 6.23 13.93
C GLN A 69 -16.70 6.43 15.45
N PHE A 70 -15.66 5.98 16.15
CA PHE A 70 -15.59 5.92 17.61
C PHE A 70 -14.70 7.01 18.23
N LEU A 71 -13.95 7.76 17.43
CA LEU A 71 -13.04 8.80 17.92
C LEU A 71 -13.78 10.08 18.32
N ASP A 72 -13.26 10.72 19.37
CA ASP A 72 -13.63 12.08 19.74
C ASP A 72 -12.93 13.07 18.81
N LYS A 73 -13.70 13.69 17.91
CA LYS A 73 -13.20 14.63 16.90
C LYS A 73 -12.50 15.86 17.52
N THR A 74 -12.80 16.18 18.78
CA THR A 74 -12.18 17.32 19.48
C THR A 74 -10.74 17.05 19.91
N ARG A 75 -10.36 15.79 20.13
CA ARG A 75 -9.05 15.40 20.68
C ARG A 75 -7.96 15.17 19.63
N GLY A 76 -8.29 15.41 18.36
CA GLY A 76 -7.36 15.29 17.23
C GLY A 76 -7.28 13.87 16.67
N ILE A 77 -7.77 13.70 15.45
CA ILE A 77 -7.83 12.41 14.75
C ILE A 77 -6.42 11.94 14.34
N SER A 78 -5.56 12.86 13.90
CA SER A 78 -4.19 12.55 13.48
C SER A 78 -3.37 11.91 14.60
N ALA A 79 -3.44 12.48 15.81
CA ALA A 79 -2.67 12.00 16.96
C ALA A 79 -3.05 10.56 17.38
N PHE A 80 -4.29 10.15 17.14
CA PHE A 80 -4.70 8.75 17.32
C PHE A 80 -4.04 7.84 16.29
N TYR A 81 -4.10 8.20 15.00
CA TYR A 81 -3.48 7.41 13.94
C TYR A 81 -1.95 7.36 14.04
N ASP A 82 -1.31 8.42 14.54
CA ASP A 82 0.13 8.42 14.83
C ASP A 82 0.46 7.41 15.95
N ALA A 83 -0.34 7.37 17.01
CA ALA A 83 -0.17 6.40 18.10
C ALA A 83 -0.42 4.96 17.62
N LEU A 84 -1.42 4.77 16.76
CA LEU A 84 -1.72 3.46 16.19
C LEU A 84 -0.62 2.99 15.22
N ALA A 85 -0.06 3.89 14.41
CA ALA A 85 1.11 3.60 13.58
C ALA A 85 2.34 3.24 14.43
N TYR A 86 2.52 3.90 15.58
CA TYR A 86 3.57 3.56 16.53
C TYR A 86 3.37 2.16 17.15
N ALA A 87 2.12 1.77 17.45
CA ALA A 87 1.81 0.41 17.91
C ALA A 87 2.15 -0.66 16.84
N ASP A 88 1.78 -0.44 15.58
CA ASP A 88 2.14 -1.32 14.46
C ASP A 88 3.67 -1.41 14.26
N TYR A 89 4.38 -0.28 14.42
CA TYR A 89 5.84 -0.25 14.36
C TYR A 89 6.49 -1.13 15.45
N LEU A 90 6.04 -1.02 16.71
CA LEU A 90 6.57 -1.84 17.80
C LEU A 90 6.26 -3.33 17.60
N TYR A 91 5.04 -3.65 17.14
CA TYR A 91 4.70 -5.02 16.78
C TYR A 91 5.69 -5.58 15.76
N LYS A 92 5.96 -4.84 14.68
CA LYS A 92 6.89 -5.25 13.60
C LYS A 92 8.33 -5.42 14.08
N ILE A 93 8.82 -4.55 14.96
CA ILE A 93 10.16 -4.70 15.55
C ILE A 93 10.23 -5.99 16.35
N GLY A 94 9.27 -6.21 17.26
CA GLY A 94 9.25 -7.37 18.13
C GLY A 94 9.10 -8.68 17.34
N ALA A 95 8.25 -8.68 16.30
CA ALA A 95 8.09 -9.80 15.38
C ALA A 95 9.40 -10.10 14.62
N ARG A 96 10.10 -9.06 14.14
CA ARG A 96 11.40 -9.22 13.46
C ARG A 96 12.47 -9.81 14.39
N SER A 97 12.44 -9.46 15.67
CA SER A 97 13.35 -10.03 16.68
C SER A 97 12.84 -11.35 17.29
N GLN A 98 11.74 -11.92 16.78
CA GLN A 98 11.09 -13.14 17.30
C GLN A 98 10.65 -13.06 18.78
N ASN A 99 10.55 -11.85 19.33
CA ASN A 99 10.16 -11.61 20.72
C ASN A 99 8.66 -11.30 20.79
N TRP A 100 7.83 -12.31 20.51
CA TRP A 100 6.37 -12.18 20.41
C TRP A 100 5.72 -11.61 21.67
N ARG A 101 6.21 -12.01 22.85
CA ARG A 101 5.69 -11.51 24.13
C ARG A 101 5.84 -10.00 24.27
N LEU A 102 6.99 -9.45 23.88
CA LEU A 102 7.24 -8.00 23.93
C LEU A 102 6.45 -7.29 22.83
N ALA A 103 6.44 -7.86 21.61
CA ALA A 103 5.66 -7.34 20.50
C ALA A 103 4.18 -7.13 20.88
N TYR A 104 3.56 -8.17 21.45
CA TYR A 104 2.14 -8.16 21.80
C TYR A 104 1.87 -7.23 22.97
N ARG A 105 2.67 -7.30 24.05
CA ARG A 105 2.51 -6.44 25.21
C ARG A 105 2.62 -4.96 24.83
N ASP A 106 3.68 -4.58 24.13
CA ASP A 106 3.99 -3.17 23.88
C ASP A 106 3.01 -2.56 22.87
N ALA A 107 2.70 -3.29 21.78
CA ALA A 107 1.71 -2.85 20.80
C ALA A 107 0.31 -2.71 21.42
N MET A 108 -0.11 -3.71 22.21
CA MET A 108 -1.42 -3.72 22.86
C MET A 108 -1.56 -2.63 23.92
N ASN A 109 -0.50 -2.38 24.70
CA ASN A 109 -0.50 -1.29 25.67
C ASN A 109 -0.70 0.06 25.00
N ILE A 110 0.06 0.35 23.92
CA ILE A 110 -0.07 1.62 23.21
C ILE A 110 -1.45 1.75 22.55
N LEU A 111 -1.95 0.68 21.94
CA LEU A 111 -3.29 0.65 21.38
C LEU A 111 -4.34 0.95 22.45
N ALA A 112 -4.25 0.31 23.61
CA ALA A 112 -5.17 0.52 24.71
C ALA A 112 -5.13 1.96 25.24
N TYR A 113 -3.94 2.52 25.39
CA TYR A 113 -3.77 3.93 25.78
C TYR A 113 -4.34 4.89 24.73
N ALA A 114 -4.11 4.63 23.43
CA ALA A 114 -4.64 5.46 22.35
C ALA A 114 -6.17 5.44 22.32
N ILE A 115 -6.78 4.25 22.42
CA ILE A 115 -8.23 4.09 22.47
C ILE A 115 -8.81 4.73 23.74
N ALA A 116 -8.15 4.59 24.89
CA ALA A 116 -8.57 5.22 26.14
C ALA A 116 -8.55 6.74 26.05
N LYS A 117 -7.51 7.32 25.43
CA LYS A 117 -7.31 8.77 25.35
C LYS A 117 -8.22 9.44 24.31
N TYR A 118 -8.37 8.85 23.12
CA TYR A 118 -9.04 9.50 21.98
C TYR A 118 -10.43 8.94 21.67
N GLY A 119 -10.84 7.84 22.30
CA GLY A 119 -12.18 7.27 22.11
C GLY A 119 -13.28 8.12 22.76
N LYS A 120 -14.41 8.28 22.05
CA LYS A 120 -15.60 8.95 22.57
C LYS A 120 -16.25 8.09 23.66
N PRO A 121 -16.45 8.61 24.88
CA PRO A 121 -17.15 7.86 25.91
C PRO A 121 -18.63 7.73 25.57
N SER A 122 -19.18 6.53 25.69
CA SER A 122 -20.63 6.30 25.61
C SER A 122 -21.01 5.19 26.58
N LYS A 123 -21.93 5.49 27.49
CA LYS A 123 -22.37 4.52 28.50
C LYS A 123 -23.51 3.60 27.99
N ASN A 124 -24.11 3.92 26.84
CA ASN A 124 -25.27 3.23 26.32
C ASN A 124 -24.90 2.14 25.29
N ILE A 125 -25.16 0.88 25.63
CA ILE A 125 -24.89 -0.29 24.77
C ILE A 125 -25.72 -0.23 23.48
N TRP A 126 -26.94 0.29 23.54
CA TRP A 126 -27.84 0.34 22.37
C TRP A 126 -27.37 1.31 21.30
N GLU A 127 -26.74 2.41 21.69
CA GLU A 127 -26.12 3.35 20.76
C GLU A 127 -24.92 2.72 20.04
N LEU A 128 -24.15 1.90 20.75
CA LEU A 128 -22.99 1.21 20.20
C LEU A 128 -23.35 0.12 19.22
N ARG A 129 -24.45 -0.61 19.46
CA ARG A 129 -24.93 -1.65 18.52
C ARG A 129 -25.38 -1.08 17.18
N LYS A 130 -25.80 0.20 17.14
CA LYS A 130 -26.13 0.89 15.88
C LYS A 130 -24.89 1.18 15.03
N LEU A 131 -23.71 1.28 15.66
CA LEU A 131 -22.45 1.47 14.95
C LEU A 131 -22.01 0.14 14.32
N LYS A 132 -21.86 0.16 13.00
CA LYS A 132 -21.42 -1.00 12.22
C LYS A 132 -19.90 -1.07 12.25
N VAL A 133 -19.38 -2.18 12.78
CA VAL A 133 -17.95 -2.52 12.72
C VAL A 133 -17.75 -3.44 11.51
N ASN A 134 -17.05 -2.94 10.50
CA ASN A 134 -16.78 -3.67 9.27
C ASN A 134 -15.51 -4.52 9.40
N LYS A 135 -15.49 -5.67 8.72
CA LYS A 135 -14.29 -6.49 8.57
C LYS A 135 -13.22 -5.68 7.81
N PRO A 136 -11.93 -5.77 8.18
CA PRO A 136 -10.90 -5.00 7.51
C PRO A 136 -10.75 -5.41 6.05
N THR A 137 -10.99 -4.47 5.14
CA THR A 137 -10.86 -4.61 3.69
C THR A 137 -9.47 -4.23 3.18
N ILE A 138 -8.66 -3.54 3.99
CA ILE A 138 -7.32 -3.07 3.61
C ILE A 138 -6.42 -4.21 3.11
N ILE A 139 -6.45 -5.39 3.74
CA ILE A 139 -5.66 -6.55 3.30
C ILE A 139 -6.11 -7.00 1.90
N GLU A 140 -7.41 -7.09 1.68
CA GLU A 140 -8.00 -7.51 0.40
C GLU A 140 -7.69 -6.49 -0.70
N GLU A 141 -7.78 -5.19 -0.40
CA GLU A 141 -7.42 -4.11 -1.33
C GLU A 141 -5.94 -4.11 -1.67
N LEU A 142 -5.06 -4.26 -0.67
CA LEU A 142 -3.61 -4.38 -0.89
C LEU A 142 -3.24 -5.64 -1.67
N GLY A 143 -3.95 -6.75 -1.42
CA GLY A 143 -3.82 -7.99 -2.17
C GLY A 143 -4.23 -7.83 -3.63
N ARG A 144 -5.39 -7.21 -3.89
CA ARG A 144 -5.85 -6.87 -5.25
C ARG A 144 -4.84 -5.97 -5.96
N MET A 145 -4.33 -4.95 -5.28
CA MET A 145 -3.28 -4.08 -5.80
C MET A 145 -2.00 -4.86 -6.13
N LYS A 146 -1.55 -5.77 -5.27
CA LYS A 146 -0.36 -6.61 -5.52
C LYS A 146 -0.56 -7.49 -6.75
N LYS A 147 -1.70 -8.18 -6.85
CA LYS A 147 -2.07 -8.99 -8.02
C LYS A 147 -2.06 -8.17 -9.32
N LEU A 148 -2.65 -6.97 -9.32
CA LEU A 148 -2.64 -6.05 -10.47
C LEU A 148 -1.22 -5.61 -10.87
N MET A 149 -0.36 -5.40 -9.89
CA MET A 149 1.01 -4.98 -10.10
C MET A 149 1.88 -6.10 -10.67
N GLU A 150 1.65 -7.34 -10.22
CA GLU A 150 2.40 -8.53 -10.64
C GLU A 150 1.83 -9.15 -11.91
N GLY A 151 0.60 -8.80 -12.31
CA GLY A 151 -0.06 -9.37 -13.50
C GLY A 151 -0.77 -10.70 -13.21
N GLU A 152 -0.89 -11.06 -11.93
CA GLU A 152 -1.65 -12.22 -11.43
C GLU A 152 -3.13 -11.88 -11.31
N ILE A 153 -3.69 -11.20 -12.32
CA ILE A 153 -5.13 -11.06 -12.42
C ILE A 153 -5.62 -12.45 -12.81
N GLU A 154 -6.17 -13.20 -11.85
CA GLU A 154 -7.12 -14.26 -12.15
C GLU A 154 -8.21 -13.57 -12.97
N GLU A 155 -8.25 -13.90 -14.26
CA GLU A 155 -9.33 -13.53 -15.14
C GLU A 155 -10.62 -13.86 -14.41
N ALA A 156 -11.35 -12.83 -14.01
CA ALA A 156 -12.69 -13.00 -13.51
C ALA A 156 -13.42 -13.71 -14.65
N LYS A 157 -13.82 -14.95 -14.40
CA LYS A 157 -14.69 -15.76 -15.22
C LYS A 157 -15.77 -14.88 -15.84
N GLU A 158 -15.68 -14.66 -17.14
CA GLU A 158 -16.76 -14.36 -18.08
C GLU A 158 -16.12 -14.02 -19.43
N GLU A 159 -16.18 -15.00 -20.34
CA GLU A 159 -16.43 -14.83 -21.78
C GLU A 159 -15.88 -13.55 -22.42
N GLU A 160 -14.62 -13.61 -22.89
CA GLU A 160 -14.11 -12.79 -24.00
C GLU A 160 -12.76 -13.43 -24.40
N GLU A 161 -12.83 -14.68 -24.87
CA GLU A 161 -11.71 -15.46 -25.40
C GLU A 161 -11.50 -15.23 -26.91
N GLU A 162 -12.19 -14.26 -27.52
CA GLU A 162 -12.04 -13.98 -28.94
C GLU A 162 -11.32 -12.64 -29.15
N GLU A 163 -10.20 -12.71 -29.87
CA GLU A 163 -9.41 -11.62 -30.45
C GLU A 163 -8.26 -10.98 -29.65
N ILE A 164 -7.35 -11.75 -29.03
CA ILE A 164 -5.94 -11.31 -28.93
C ILE A 164 -4.99 -12.52 -29.04
N SER A 165 -4.90 -13.11 -30.23
CA SER A 165 -3.79 -13.98 -30.61
C SER A 165 -2.73 -13.16 -31.35
N GLU A 166 -2.03 -12.28 -30.64
CA GLU A 166 -0.77 -11.72 -31.12
C GLU A 166 0.27 -11.78 -29.99
N GLU A 167 1.19 -12.75 -30.14
CA GLU A 167 2.50 -12.89 -29.47
C GLU A 167 2.51 -12.74 -27.93
N ILE A 168 2.08 -13.81 -27.27
CA ILE A 168 2.13 -13.94 -25.81
C ILE A 168 3.59 -14.03 -25.35
N SER A 169 4.06 -12.98 -24.68
CA SER A 169 5.28 -13.08 -23.89
C SER A 169 5.02 -14.01 -22.68
N PRO A 170 5.92 -14.95 -22.34
CA PRO A 170 5.68 -15.95 -21.29
C PRO A 170 5.67 -15.38 -19.86
N LYS A 171 5.73 -14.05 -19.70
CA LYS A 171 5.65 -13.37 -18.42
C LYS A 171 4.41 -12.49 -18.45
N LYS A 172 3.36 -12.86 -17.71
CA LYS A 172 2.22 -11.98 -17.47
C LYS A 172 2.74 -10.66 -16.88
N LEU A 173 2.83 -9.61 -17.70
CA LEU A 173 3.37 -8.32 -17.31
C LEU A 173 2.25 -7.50 -16.67
N GLY A 174 2.26 -7.34 -15.34
CA GLY A 174 1.33 -6.44 -14.63
C GLY A 174 1.62 -4.94 -14.86
N LEU A 175 1.09 -4.07 -14.00
CA LEU A 175 1.32 -2.60 -14.08
C LEU A 175 2.74 -2.15 -13.69
N ARG A 176 3.56 -3.06 -13.18
CA ARG A 176 4.91 -2.75 -12.68
C ARG A 176 5.87 -2.15 -13.72
N PRO A 177 5.95 -2.64 -14.98
CA PRO A 177 6.82 -2.07 -16.01
C PRO A 177 6.49 -0.61 -16.31
N LEU A 178 5.19 -0.25 -16.34
CA LEU A 178 4.73 1.12 -16.52
C LEU A 178 5.21 2.02 -15.39
N LEU A 179 5.08 1.57 -14.14
CA LEU A 179 5.51 2.36 -12.99
C LEU A 179 7.03 2.48 -12.88
N GLU A 180 7.78 1.43 -13.21
CA GLU A 180 9.24 1.48 -13.16
C GLU A 180 9.83 2.37 -14.26
N SER A 181 9.30 2.30 -15.48
CA SER A 181 9.70 3.17 -16.59
C SER A 181 9.31 4.63 -16.31
N TYR A 182 8.09 4.86 -15.83
CA TYR A 182 7.61 6.20 -15.48
C TYR A 182 8.40 6.82 -14.31
N ALA A 183 8.68 6.06 -13.25
CA ALA A 183 9.49 6.53 -12.12
C ALA A 183 10.91 6.89 -12.55
N ARG A 184 11.51 6.10 -13.45
CA ARG A 184 12.84 6.40 -14.02
C ARG A 184 12.82 7.68 -14.84
N TYR A 185 11.77 7.90 -15.63
CA TYR A 185 11.64 9.07 -16.48
C TYR A 185 11.40 10.37 -15.68
N THR A 186 10.58 10.30 -14.64
CA THR A 186 10.26 11.44 -13.78
C THR A 186 11.26 11.66 -12.65
N HIS A 187 12.25 10.77 -12.50
CA HIS A 187 13.19 10.74 -11.37
C HIS A 187 12.50 10.72 -10.00
N THR A 188 11.32 10.09 -9.91
CA THR A 188 10.53 9.96 -8.68
C THR A 188 10.69 8.57 -8.06
N SER A 189 10.32 8.43 -6.79
CA SER A 189 10.27 7.12 -6.15
C SER A 189 9.12 6.27 -6.70
N ARG A 190 9.26 4.93 -6.70
CA ARG A 190 8.16 4.02 -7.09
C ARG A 190 6.87 4.25 -6.28
N ARG A 191 7.01 4.71 -5.03
CA ARG A 191 5.87 5.02 -4.14
C ARG A 191 5.12 6.27 -4.60
N GLU A 192 5.84 7.30 -5.06
CA GLU A 192 5.24 8.52 -5.62
C GLU A 192 4.63 8.27 -6.99
N ALA A 193 5.32 7.55 -7.88
CA ALA A 193 4.77 7.14 -9.17
C ALA A 193 3.42 6.41 -9.04
N ARG A 194 3.24 5.60 -7.98
CA ARG A 194 1.93 4.96 -7.68
C ARG A 194 0.84 5.96 -7.32
N ARG A 195 1.17 7.04 -6.59
CA ARG A 195 0.20 8.11 -6.28
C ARG A 195 -0.18 8.86 -7.56
N GLU A 196 0.78 9.05 -8.45
CA GLU A 196 0.59 9.71 -9.75
C GLU A 196 -0.20 8.87 -10.76
N LEU A 197 -0.47 7.59 -10.50
CA LEU A 197 -1.39 6.80 -11.33
C LEU A 197 -2.76 7.47 -11.48
N ARG A 198 -3.27 8.11 -10.42
CA ARG A 198 -4.54 8.86 -10.48
C ARG A 198 -4.47 10.00 -11.50
N PHE A 199 -3.31 10.65 -11.59
CA PHE A 199 -3.06 11.71 -12.54
C PHE A 199 -2.91 11.16 -13.97
N LEU A 200 -2.21 10.04 -14.16
CA LEU A 200 -2.15 9.35 -15.45
C LEU A 200 -3.54 8.93 -15.95
N VAL A 201 -4.40 8.41 -15.07
CA VAL A 201 -5.79 8.07 -15.41
C VAL A 201 -6.57 9.30 -15.87
N PHE A 202 -6.40 10.42 -15.17
CA PHE A 202 -7.02 11.69 -15.55
C PHE A 202 -6.54 12.15 -16.93
N LEU A 203 -5.23 12.13 -17.19
CA LEU A 203 -4.68 12.51 -18.48
C LEU A 203 -5.17 11.59 -19.59
N VAL A 204 -5.26 10.27 -19.38
CA VAL A 204 -5.75 9.32 -20.40
C VAL A 204 -7.18 9.64 -20.81
N LYS A 205 -7.99 10.13 -19.88
CA LYS A 205 -9.37 10.53 -20.16
C LYS A 205 -9.47 11.80 -21.04
N HIS A 206 -8.55 12.74 -20.87
CA HIS A 206 -8.61 14.05 -21.54
C HIS A 206 -7.72 14.16 -22.79
N ALA A 207 -6.55 13.51 -22.78
CA ALA A 207 -5.53 13.57 -23.83
C ALA A 207 -4.91 12.18 -24.09
N PRO A 208 -5.66 11.24 -24.70
CA PRO A 208 -5.18 9.88 -24.95
C PRO A 208 -4.00 9.83 -25.95
N GLU A 209 -3.95 10.75 -26.91
CA GLU A 209 -2.91 10.78 -27.95
C GLU A 209 -1.54 11.11 -27.36
N GLU A 210 -1.44 12.13 -26.51
CA GLU A 210 -0.18 12.56 -25.91
C GLU A 210 0.40 11.49 -24.99
N ILE A 211 -0.47 10.75 -24.30
CA ILE A 211 -0.05 9.62 -23.47
C ILE A 211 0.37 8.43 -24.30
N GLY A 212 -0.27 8.17 -25.45
CA GLY A 212 0.21 7.19 -26.41
C GLY A 212 1.67 7.46 -26.80
N LYS A 213 1.99 8.73 -27.11
CA LYS A 213 3.37 9.17 -27.39
C LYS A 213 4.30 9.00 -26.18
N LEU A 214 3.83 9.30 -24.97
CA LEU A 214 4.61 9.14 -23.75
C LEU A 214 4.91 7.67 -23.45
N PHE A 215 3.91 6.79 -23.56
CA PHE A 215 4.08 5.35 -23.35
C PHE A 215 5.04 4.72 -24.37
N ALA A 216 5.01 5.17 -25.62
CA ALA A 216 5.96 4.74 -26.65
C ALA A 216 7.40 5.18 -26.31
N LYS A 217 7.59 6.44 -25.89
CA LYS A 217 8.91 6.93 -25.43
C LYS A 217 9.46 6.16 -24.23
N LEU A 218 8.58 5.67 -23.37
CA LEU A 218 8.91 4.86 -22.21
C LEU A 218 9.10 3.37 -22.54
N TYR A 219 8.82 2.94 -23.77
CA TYR A 219 8.87 1.54 -24.21
C TYR A 219 8.03 0.61 -23.32
N ILE A 220 6.82 1.02 -22.97
CA ILE A 220 5.92 0.23 -22.14
C ILE A 220 5.27 -0.88 -22.99
N PRO A 221 5.28 -2.15 -22.56
CA PRO A 221 4.63 -3.24 -23.30
C PRO A 221 3.14 -2.98 -23.57
N LYS A 222 2.65 -3.36 -24.77
CA LYS A 222 1.24 -3.22 -25.16
C LYS A 222 0.31 -3.93 -24.15
N GLU A 223 0.71 -5.11 -23.67
CA GLU A 223 -0.01 -5.89 -22.64
C GLU A 223 -0.28 -5.05 -21.37
N THR A 224 0.73 -4.33 -20.87
CA THR A 224 0.62 -3.51 -19.66
C THR A 224 -0.33 -2.33 -19.86
N ILE A 225 -0.34 -1.73 -21.05
CA ILE A 225 -1.26 -0.64 -21.41
C ILE A 225 -2.70 -1.16 -21.45
N GLN A 226 -2.93 -2.36 -22.00
CA GLN A 226 -4.26 -2.98 -22.02
C GLN A 226 -4.77 -3.27 -20.61
N ILE A 227 -3.92 -3.81 -19.72
CA ILE A 227 -4.26 -4.06 -18.32
C ILE A 227 -4.60 -2.76 -17.59
N PHE A 228 -3.84 -1.69 -17.85
CA PHE A 228 -4.11 -0.36 -17.30
C PHE A 228 -5.49 0.15 -17.72
N LEU A 229 -5.82 0.09 -19.02
CA LEU A 229 -7.12 0.52 -19.51
C LEU A 229 -8.27 -0.31 -18.96
N ARG A 230 -8.10 -1.65 -18.88
CA ARG A 230 -9.07 -2.58 -18.28
C ARG A 230 -9.38 -2.24 -16.83
N HIS A 231 -8.36 -1.92 -16.04
CA HIS A 231 -8.53 -1.72 -14.61
C HIS A 231 -9.20 -0.38 -14.27
N PHE A 232 -8.81 0.70 -14.97
CA PHE A 232 -9.26 2.04 -14.63
C PHE A 232 -10.54 2.49 -15.36
N PHE A 233 -10.83 1.94 -16.54
CA PHE A 233 -12.02 2.29 -17.34
C PHE A 233 -12.98 1.11 -17.43
N LYS A 234 -14.05 1.15 -16.61
CA LYS A 234 -15.05 0.08 -16.52
C LYS A 234 -16.10 0.10 -17.64
N LYS A 235 -16.34 1.25 -18.27
CA LYS A 235 -17.31 1.39 -19.36
C LYS A 235 -16.65 0.98 -20.68
N LYS A 236 -17.28 0.04 -21.41
CA LYS A 236 -16.72 -0.53 -22.66
C LYS A 236 -16.53 0.55 -23.75
N GLU A 237 -17.55 1.35 -24.02
CA GLU A 237 -17.52 2.39 -25.07
C GLU A 237 -16.44 3.48 -24.84
N GLU A 238 -16.33 3.98 -23.60
CA GLU A 238 -15.29 4.95 -23.23
C GLU A 238 -13.90 4.32 -23.36
N ARG A 239 -13.76 3.03 -23.04
CA ARG A 239 -12.48 2.31 -23.10
C ARG A 239 -12.03 2.08 -24.53
N GLU A 240 -12.91 1.68 -25.44
CA GLU A 240 -12.57 1.42 -26.85
C GLU A 240 -12.15 2.68 -27.58
N SER A 241 -12.90 3.78 -27.42
CA SER A 241 -12.55 5.07 -28.05
C SER A 241 -11.20 5.62 -27.57
N ILE A 242 -10.87 5.48 -26.28
CA ILE A 242 -9.55 5.84 -25.75
C ILE A 242 -8.49 4.86 -26.26
N ARG A 243 -8.78 3.56 -26.27
CA ARG A 243 -7.86 2.50 -26.72
C ARG A 243 -7.39 2.76 -28.14
N GLU A 244 -8.30 3.02 -29.08
CA GLU A 244 -7.94 3.28 -30.49
C GLU A 244 -7.04 4.50 -30.64
N LYS A 245 -7.42 5.63 -30.03
CA LYS A 245 -6.64 6.88 -30.12
C LYS A 245 -5.25 6.72 -29.51
N LEU A 246 -5.16 6.02 -28.38
CA LEU A 246 -3.90 5.78 -27.68
C LEU A 246 -2.98 4.84 -28.47
N PHE A 247 -3.49 3.73 -28.99
CA PHE A 247 -2.68 2.78 -29.75
C PHE A 247 -2.22 3.33 -31.10
N LYS A 248 -3.06 4.09 -31.81
CA LYS A 248 -2.63 4.81 -33.04
C LYS A 248 -1.44 5.72 -32.77
N ALA A 249 -1.54 6.58 -31.76
CA ALA A 249 -0.44 7.49 -31.39
C ALA A 249 0.81 6.74 -30.88
N TYR A 250 0.62 5.61 -30.19
CA TYR A 250 1.70 4.76 -29.69
C TYR A 250 2.48 4.09 -30.83
N GLU A 251 1.81 3.53 -31.82
CA GLU A 251 2.44 2.85 -32.97
C GLU A 251 3.17 3.84 -33.87
N GLU A 252 2.52 4.96 -34.22
CA GLU A 252 3.14 6.02 -35.01
C GLU A 252 4.42 6.58 -34.37
N THR A 253 4.50 6.59 -33.03
CA THR A 253 5.70 7.06 -32.33
C THR A 253 6.75 5.99 -32.15
N LEU A 254 6.37 4.73 -31.93
CA LEU A 254 7.34 3.63 -31.93
C LEU A 254 8.05 3.50 -33.28
N GLU A 255 7.32 3.62 -34.39
CA GLU A 255 7.89 3.61 -35.74
C GLU A 255 8.93 4.73 -35.93
N LYS A 256 8.64 5.93 -35.41
CA LYS A 256 9.54 7.09 -35.49
C LYS A 256 10.78 6.96 -34.60
N ILE A 257 10.66 6.31 -33.45
CA ILE A 257 11.76 6.18 -32.49
C ILE A 257 12.71 5.03 -32.90
N GLY A 258 12.18 4.00 -33.57
CA GLY A 258 12.93 2.80 -33.94
C GLY A 258 13.23 1.89 -32.73
N PRO A 259 13.59 0.62 -32.97
CA PRO A 259 13.92 -0.30 -31.89
C PRO A 259 15.20 0.17 -31.20
N ARG A 260 15.09 0.56 -29.92
CA ARG A 260 16.27 0.64 -29.05
C ARG A 260 16.75 -0.79 -28.82
N THR A 261 18.02 -1.04 -29.13
CA THR A 261 18.76 -2.20 -28.63
C THR A 261 18.85 -2.10 -27.10
N THR A 262 17.79 -2.47 -26.40
CA THR A 262 17.87 -2.77 -24.98
C THR A 262 18.66 -4.06 -24.87
N THR A 263 19.97 -3.95 -24.67
CA THR A 263 20.72 -4.97 -23.96
C THR A 263 20.02 -5.14 -22.61
N PHE A 264 19.08 -6.09 -22.55
CA PHE A 264 18.79 -6.77 -21.31
C PHE A 264 20.09 -7.44 -20.91
N ALA A 265 20.90 -6.74 -20.11
CA ALA A 265 21.99 -7.35 -19.39
C ALA A 265 21.35 -8.40 -18.48
N THR A 266 21.31 -9.64 -18.98
CA THR A 266 21.26 -10.83 -18.16
C THR A 266 22.30 -10.66 -17.05
N PRO A 267 21.94 -10.87 -15.77
CA PRO A 267 22.92 -10.89 -14.71
C PRO A 267 23.71 -12.19 -14.85
N LEU A 268 24.71 -12.20 -15.73
CA LEU A 268 25.78 -13.17 -15.67
C LEU A 268 26.60 -12.87 -14.41
N ALA A 269 26.70 -13.89 -13.57
CA ALA A 269 27.33 -13.88 -12.26
C ALA A 269 28.73 -13.23 -12.28
N PRO A 270 29.15 -12.54 -11.21
CA PRO A 270 30.49 -11.98 -11.12
C PRO A 270 31.49 -13.11 -10.82
N THR A 271 32.33 -13.45 -11.80
CA THR A 271 33.60 -14.12 -11.54
C THR A 271 34.58 -13.08 -10.96
N PRO A 272 35.23 -13.34 -9.81
CA PRO A 272 36.15 -12.39 -9.19
C PRO A 272 37.56 -12.58 -9.76
N LEU A 273 38.23 -11.48 -10.12
CA LEU A 273 39.69 -11.46 -10.28
C LEU A 273 40.26 -10.16 -9.75
N GLN A 274 41.29 -10.35 -8.93
CA GLN A 274 42.02 -9.41 -8.09
C GLN A 274 43.02 -8.56 -8.89
N GLY A 275 43.36 -7.40 -8.31
CA GLY A 275 44.62 -6.66 -8.50
C GLY A 275 44.59 -5.68 -9.68
N MET A 276 45.17 -4.49 -9.62
CA MET A 276 46.05 -3.89 -8.64
C MET A 276 46.10 -2.39 -8.94
N GLU A 277 45.92 -1.59 -7.90
CA GLU A 277 46.54 -0.28 -7.64
C GLU A 277 47.52 0.22 -8.71
N THR A 278 47.18 1.30 -9.45
CA THR A 278 48.12 2.28 -10.07
C THR A 278 47.43 3.28 -11.03
N LYS A 279 46.20 3.74 -10.74
CA LYS A 279 45.57 4.86 -11.51
C LYS A 279 44.97 5.97 -10.63
N GLU A 280 45.36 6.05 -9.36
CA GLU A 280 44.85 7.07 -8.43
C GLU A 280 45.56 8.43 -8.52
N LYS A 281 46.68 8.59 -9.24
CA LYS A 281 47.41 9.87 -9.28
C LYS A 281 47.16 10.77 -10.49
N LYS A 282 46.18 10.47 -11.36
CA LYS A 282 45.81 11.33 -12.51
C LYS A 282 44.38 11.87 -12.50
N LYS A 283 43.56 11.53 -11.49
CA LYS A 283 42.13 11.94 -11.41
C LYS A 283 41.84 13.09 -10.44
N GLU A 284 42.84 13.62 -9.75
CA GLU A 284 42.64 14.75 -8.82
C GLU A 284 42.79 16.13 -9.46
N GLU A 285 43.45 16.26 -10.62
CA GLU A 285 43.58 17.56 -11.29
C GLU A 285 42.40 17.92 -12.22
N GLU A 286 41.70 16.94 -12.80
CA GLU A 286 40.46 17.21 -13.58
C GLU A 286 39.27 17.62 -12.68
N LYS A 287 39.31 17.31 -11.38
CA LYS A 287 38.21 17.63 -10.44
C LYS A 287 38.16 19.09 -9.97
N LYS A 288 39.12 19.94 -10.34
CA LYS A 288 39.13 21.37 -9.94
C LYS A 288 38.62 22.34 -11.01
N GLU A 289 38.54 21.95 -12.28
CA GLU A 289 38.07 22.86 -13.35
C GLU A 289 36.60 22.68 -13.76
N GLU A 290 35.96 21.52 -13.53
CA GLU A 290 34.52 21.36 -13.84
C GLU A 290 33.58 21.97 -12.79
N LYS A 291 34.10 22.46 -11.66
CA LYS A 291 33.33 23.17 -10.62
C LYS A 291 32.90 24.62 -11.00
N LYS A 292 33.06 25.05 -12.25
CA LYS A 292 32.64 26.40 -12.70
C LYS A 292 31.62 26.45 -13.84
N LYS A 293 30.99 25.32 -14.21
CA LYS A 293 29.81 25.31 -15.09
C LYS A 293 28.61 24.67 -14.39
N GLU A 294 28.14 25.31 -13.32
CA GLU A 294 26.74 25.18 -12.89
C GLU A 294 25.84 25.77 -13.98
N VAL A 295 25.50 24.95 -14.98
CA VAL A 295 24.29 25.19 -15.77
C VAL A 295 23.15 24.65 -14.93
N LYS A 296 22.24 25.54 -14.54
CA LYS A 296 20.98 25.21 -13.84
C LYS A 296 20.22 24.12 -14.61
N GLU A 297 20.39 22.86 -14.21
CA GLU A 297 19.51 21.78 -14.63
C GLU A 297 18.14 22.03 -14.03
N LYS A 298 17.22 22.53 -14.87
CA LYS A 298 15.79 22.56 -14.54
C LYS A 298 15.31 21.11 -14.49
N LYS A 299 14.76 20.68 -13.36
CA LYS A 299 14.01 19.42 -13.26
C LYS A 299 12.89 19.46 -14.30
N PRO A 300 12.81 18.52 -15.25
CA PRO A 300 11.70 18.50 -16.20
C PRO A 300 10.44 18.11 -15.43
N THR A 301 9.48 19.04 -15.30
CA THR A 301 8.11 18.76 -14.85
C THR A 301 7.24 18.44 -16.07
N LEU A 302 6.13 17.73 -15.84
CA LEU A 302 5.14 17.43 -16.89
C LEU A 302 4.63 18.69 -17.63
N ASP A 303 4.66 19.85 -16.97
CA ASP A 303 4.30 21.15 -17.56
C ASP A 303 5.18 21.55 -18.76
N MET A 304 6.43 21.08 -18.82
CA MET A 304 7.30 21.32 -19.98
C MET A 304 6.87 20.53 -21.22
N PHE A 305 6.03 19.50 -21.06
CA PHE A 305 5.51 18.71 -22.17
C PHE A 305 4.22 19.31 -22.76
N PHE A 306 3.39 19.93 -21.93
CA PHE A 306 2.13 20.58 -22.34
C PHE A 306 2.30 22.08 -22.70
N GLY A 307 3.55 22.55 -22.81
CA GLY A 307 3.87 23.96 -23.05
C GLY A 307 3.31 24.47 -24.38
N LYS A 308 2.33 25.38 -24.28
CA LYS A 308 1.81 26.23 -25.34
C LYS A 308 2.94 26.94 -26.10
N ASN A 309 2.84 26.92 -27.42
CA ASN A 309 3.53 27.86 -28.28
C ASN A 309 3.03 29.28 -27.94
N GLU A 310 3.90 30.10 -27.37
CA GLU A 310 4.00 31.52 -27.71
C GLU A 310 5.26 31.71 -28.54
#